data_AF-A0A2S6NA93-F1
#
_entry.id   AF-A0A2S6NA93-F1
#
_cell.length_a   1.000
_cell.length_b   1.000
_cell.length_c   1.000
_cell.angle_alpha   90.00
_cell.angle_beta   90.00
_cell.angle_gamma   90.00
#
_symmetry.space_group_name_H-M   'P 1'
#
loop_
_entity.id
_entity.type
_entity.pdbx_description
1 polymer ?
#
loop_
_entity_poly.entity_id
_entity_poly.type
_entity_poly.pdbx_seq_one_letter_code
_entity_poly.pdbx_strand_id
1 'polypeptide(L)'
;MCSQRPADFFSLYARGDLTADTIDDWIDTWHGGLDPRAKDSPLHTYLGLSPEEYALWVYDSDALPTILSARTTGRLLAELVRERLSQLQADHRPFDLTTVRGLQIWLDSHSETQPMTASVR
;
A
#
# COMPACT_ATOMS: atom_id res chain seq x y z
N MET A 1 12.96 20.47 -19.67
CA MET A 1 12.68 20.71 -18.24
C MET A 1 12.14 19.41 -17.68
N CYS A 2 12.94 18.67 -16.94
CA CYS A 2 12.47 17.43 -16.32
C CYS A 2 11.50 17.82 -15.21
N SER A 3 10.21 17.57 -15.40
CA SER A 3 9.21 17.69 -14.35
C SER A 3 9.59 16.72 -13.24
N GLN A 4 10.24 17.23 -12.19
CA GLN A 4 10.48 16.47 -10.98
C GLN A 4 9.09 16.26 -10.36
N ARG A 5 8.47 15.10 -10.62
CA ARG A 5 7.28 14.70 -9.87
C ARG A 5 7.72 14.73 -8.40
N PRO A 6 7.03 15.47 -7.51
CA PRO A 6 7.41 15.52 -6.11
C PRO A 6 7.38 14.09 -5.59
N ALA A 7 8.46 13.66 -4.92
CA ALA A 7 8.56 12.29 -4.44
C ALA A 7 7.50 12.06 -3.36
N ASP A 8 6.62 11.09 -3.61
CA ASP A 8 5.70 10.54 -2.60
C ASP A 8 6.42 9.51 -1.73
N PHE A 9 5.79 9.18 -0.59
CA PHE A 9 6.34 8.21 0.37
C PHE A 9 6.70 6.89 -0.34
N PHE A 10 5.76 6.34 -1.10
CA PHE A 10 5.94 5.02 -1.71
C PHE A 10 7.05 5.01 -2.76
N SER A 11 7.25 6.09 -3.51
CA SER A 11 8.34 6.23 -4.47
C SER A 11 9.71 6.25 -3.79
N LEU A 12 9.82 6.86 -2.60
CA LEU A 12 11.05 6.85 -1.80
C LEU A 12 11.27 5.49 -1.12
N TYR A 13 10.21 4.90 -0.58
CA TYR A 13 10.22 3.55 -0.02
C TYR A 13 10.65 2.51 -1.07
N ALA A 14 10.08 2.55 -2.29
CA ALA A 14 10.40 1.65 -3.38
C ALA A 14 11.85 1.75 -3.87
N ARG A 15 12.49 2.91 -3.67
CA ARG A 15 13.91 3.13 -3.98
C ARG A 15 14.84 2.70 -2.85
N GLY A 16 14.29 2.37 -1.68
CA GLY A 16 15.05 2.06 -0.47
C GLY A 16 15.60 3.29 0.26
N ASP A 17 15.11 4.49 -0.07
CA ASP A 17 15.52 5.74 0.60
C ASP A 17 14.83 5.89 1.97
N LEU A 18 13.72 5.16 2.19
CA LEU A 18 12.92 5.16 3.42
C LEU A 18 12.56 3.73 3.85
N THR A 19 12.25 3.55 5.14
CA THR A 19 11.72 2.30 5.69
C THR A 19 10.21 2.42 5.92
N ALA A 20 9.54 1.27 6.08
CA ALA A 20 8.10 1.22 6.35
C ALA A 20 7.72 2.03 7.60
N ASP A 21 8.56 2.01 8.65
CA ASP A 21 8.35 2.74 9.90
C ASP A 21 8.23 4.26 9.72
N THR A 22 8.81 4.83 8.66
CA THR A 22 8.73 6.27 8.40
C THR A 22 7.35 6.70 7.89
N ILE A 23 6.43 5.76 7.62
CA ILE A 23 5.08 6.09 7.17
C ILE A 23 4.30 6.89 8.21
N ASP A 24 4.54 6.64 9.50
CA ASP A 24 3.87 7.34 10.60
C ASP A 24 4.24 8.83 10.61
N ASP A 25 5.51 9.16 10.40
CA ASP A 25 5.99 10.55 10.29
C ASP A 25 5.33 11.30 9.12
N TRP A 26 5.08 10.58 8.01
CA TRP A 26 4.40 11.13 6.84
C TRP A 26 2.91 11.35 7.11
N ILE A 27 2.27 10.44 7.84
CA ILE A 27 0.87 10.56 8.26
C ILE A 27 0.71 11.76 9.21
N ASP A 28 1.62 11.93 10.16
CA ASP A 28 1.64 13.07 11.08
C ASP A 28 1.85 14.40 10.33
N THR A 29 2.76 14.41 9.36
CA THR A 29 2.98 15.56 8.47
C THR A 29 1.72 15.91 7.68
N TRP A 30 1.02 14.89 7.19
CA TRP A 30 -0.25 15.06 6.47
C TRP A 30 -1.34 15.60 7.40
N HIS A 31 -1.51 15.03 8.59
CA HIS A 31 -2.48 15.48 9.59
C HIS A 31 -2.24 16.91 10.07
N GLY A 32 -0.97 17.29 10.26
CA GLY A 32 -0.59 18.64 10.68
C GLY A 32 -0.73 19.67 9.57
N GLY A 33 -1.00 19.26 8.32
CA GLY A 33 -0.99 20.16 7.16
C GLY A 33 0.35 20.86 6.97
N LEU A 34 1.44 20.26 7.47
CA LEU A 34 2.79 20.83 7.48
C LEU A 34 3.39 20.81 6.06
N ASP A 35 2.97 19.85 5.25
CA ASP A 35 3.28 19.79 3.82
C ASP A 35 2.16 20.47 3.02
N PRO A 36 2.46 21.46 2.16
CA PRO A 36 1.47 22.07 1.27
C PRO A 36 0.70 21.06 0.41
N ARG A 37 1.29 19.91 0.09
CA ARG A 37 0.65 18.83 -0.69
C ARG A 37 -0.43 18.10 0.10
N ALA A 38 -0.34 18.10 1.43
CA ALA A 38 -1.30 17.41 2.30
C ALA A 38 -2.65 18.13 2.36
N LYS A 39 -2.66 19.45 2.19
CA LYS A 39 -3.85 20.28 2.39
C LYS A 39 -5.01 19.93 1.45
N ASP A 40 -4.69 19.58 0.20
CA ASP A 40 -5.68 19.35 -0.86
C ASP A 40 -5.64 17.92 -1.41
N SER A 41 -4.87 17.01 -0.79
CA SER A 41 -4.70 15.63 -1.27
C SER A 41 -5.19 14.60 -0.25
N PRO A 42 -5.96 13.59 -0.65
CA PRO A 42 -6.28 12.48 0.24
C PRO A 42 -5.00 11.70 0.58
N LEU A 43 -4.98 11.06 1.77
CA LEU A 43 -3.78 10.41 2.32
C LEU A 43 -3.18 9.36 1.36
N HIS A 44 -4.00 8.55 0.69
CA HIS A 44 -3.50 7.56 -0.29
C HIS A 44 -2.71 8.22 -1.43
N THR A 45 -3.19 9.35 -1.96
CA THR A 45 -2.49 10.13 -2.99
C THR A 45 -1.20 10.75 -2.44
N TYR A 46 -1.25 11.26 -1.21
CA TYR A 46 -0.07 11.82 -0.55
C TYR A 46 1.04 10.76 -0.33
N LEU A 47 0.64 9.56 0.06
CA LEU A 47 1.55 8.42 0.27
C LEU A 47 2.01 7.76 -1.03
N GLY A 48 1.36 8.01 -2.18
CA GLY A 48 1.69 7.35 -3.46
C GLY A 48 1.08 5.96 -3.63
N LEU A 49 0.01 5.67 -2.88
CA LEU A 49 -0.75 4.42 -2.94
C LEU A 49 -2.02 4.61 -3.79
N SER A 50 -2.41 3.57 -4.53
CA SER A 50 -3.73 3.50 -5.12
C SER A 50 -4.77 3.32 -4.00
N PRO A 51 -6.06 3.64 -4.24
CA PRO A 51 -7.12 3.37 -3.26
C PRO A 51 -7.18 1.90 -2.83
N GLU A 52 -6.90 0.97 -3.74
CA GLU A 52 -6.92 -0.47 -3.48
C GLU A 52 -5.77 -0.89 -2.56
N GLU A 53 -4.56 -0.39 -2.83
CA GLU A 53 -3.38 -0.65 -2.02
C GLU A 53 -3.47 0.02 -0.64
N TYR A 54 -4.04 1.22 -0.59
CA TYR A 54 -4.33 1.90 0.66
C TYR A 54 -5.34 1.11 1.50
N ALA A 55 -6.42 0.61 0.90
CA ALA A 55 -7.39 -0.22 1.60
C ALA A 55 -6.74 -1.49 2.18
N LEU A 56 -5.85 -2.14 1.41
CA LEU A 56 -5.08 -3.27 1.89
C LEU A 56 -4.21 -2.89 3.09
N TRP A 57 -3.46 -1.79 3.00
CA TRP A 57 -2.60 -1.31 4.07
C TRP A 57 -3.37 -0.91 5.34
N VAL A 58 -4.59 -0.37 5.20
CA VAL A 58 -5.46 -0.07 6.36
C VAL A 58 -5.87 -1.35 7.11
N TYR A 59 -6.05 -2.47 6.41
CA TYR A 59 -6.34 -3.76 7.05
C TYR A 59 -5.10 -4.45 7.62
N ASP A 60 -3.94 -4.16 7.05
CA ASP A 60 -2.67 -4.77 7.39
C ASP A 60 -1.52 -3.76 7.24
N SER A 61 -1.08 -3.18 8.35
CA SER A 61 -0.01 -2.18 8.37
C SER A 61 1.31 -2.70 7.77
N ASP A 62 1.51 -4.02 7.78
CA ASP A 62 2.68 -4.70 7.27
C ASP A 62 2.52 -5.11 5.79
N ALA A 63 1.51 -4.58 5.08
CA ALA A 63 1.26 -4.88 3.66
C ALA A 63 2.15 -4.11 2.67
N LEU A 64 2.90 -3.08 3.11
CA LEU A 64 3.76 -2.29 2.23
C LEU A 64 4.77 -3.13 1.41
N PRO A 65 5.46 -4.14 2.00
CA PRO A 65 6.33 -5.03 1.23
C PRO A 65 5.57 -5.86 0.19
N THR A 66 4.33 -6.27 0.49
CA THR A 66 3.46 -7.01 -0.44
C THR A 66 3.07 -6.14 -1.62
N ILE A 67 2.70 -4.87 -1.38
CA ILE A 67 2.39 -3.88 -2.41
C ILE A 67 3.62 -3.60 -3.27
N LEU A 68 4.79 -3.43 -2.66
CA LEU A 68 6.04 -3.20 -3.38
C LEU A 68 6.37 -4.39 -4.29
N SER A 69 6.27 -5.61 -3.76
CA SER A 69 6.49 -6.85 -4.51
C SER A 69 5.58 -6.92 -5.74
N ALA A 70 4.29 -6.61 -5.60
CA ALA A 70 3.34 -6.60 -6.72
C ALA A 70 3.80 -5.66 -7.84
N ARG A 71 4.15 -4.42 -7.46
CA ARG A 71 4.61 -3.39 -8.41
C ARG A 71 5.94 -3.74 -9.09
N THR A 72 6.88 -4.37 -8.37
CA THR A 72 8.20 -4.70 -8.92
C THR A 72 8.22 -5.98 -9.75
N THR A 73 7.37 -6.95 -9.41
CA THR A 73 7.34 -8.25 -10.08
C THR A 73 6.29 -8.32 -11.20
N GLY A 74 5.38 -7.35 -11.26
CA GLY A 74 4.23 -7.36 -12.18
C GLY A 74 3.19 -8.41 -11.83
N ARG A 75 3.28 -9.03 -10.64
CA ARG A 75 2.27 -9.97 -10.14
C ARG A 75 1.02 -9.24 -9.68
N LEU A 76 -0.11 -9.93 -9.77
CA LEU A 76 -1.37 -9.40 -9.28
C LEU A 76 -1.32 -9.25 -7.76
N LEU A 77 -1.72 -8.07 -7.27
CA LEU A 77 -1.76 -7.79 -5.84
C LEU A 77 -2.62 -8.82 -5.10
N ALA A 78 -3.76 -9.22 -5.68
CA ALA A 78 -4.64 -10.22 -5.12
C ALA A 78 -3.99 -11.61 -4.93
N GLU A 79 -3.04 -12.00 -5.79
CA GLU A 79 -2.29 -13.24 -5.59
C GLU A 79 -1.38 -13.15 -4.37
N LEU A 80 -0.62 -12.06 -4.27
CA LEU A 80 0.32 -11.85 -3.16
C LEU A 80 -0.41 -11.68 -1.82
N VAL A 81 -1.59 -11.04 -1.81
CA VAL A 81 -2.43 -10.95 -0.61
C VAL A 81 -2.97 -12.32 -0.19
N ARG A 82 -3.37 -13.17 -1.15
CA ARG A 82 -3.81 -14.54 -0.86
C ARG A 82 -2.70 -15.40 -0.27
N GLU A 83 -1.48 -15.29 -0.80
CA GLU A 83 -0.29 -15.94 -0.25
C GLU A 83 -0.02 -15.47 1.17
N ARG A 84 -0.04 -14.16 1.40
CA ARG A 84 0.15 -13.56 2.72
C ARG A 84 -0.90 -14.02 3.73
N LEU A 85 -2.18 -14.02 3.34
CA LEU A 85 -3.28 -14.54 4.15
C LEU A 85 -3.04 -16.00 4.55
N SER A 86 -2.58 -16.82 3.59
CA SER A 86 -2.27 -18.24 3.82
C SER A 86 -1.10 -18.41 4.80
N GLN A 87 -0.07 -17.57 4.73
CA GLN A 87 1.04 -17.57 5.69
C GLN A 87 0.57 -17.16 7.09
N LEU A 88 -0.23 -16.09 7.20
CA LEU A 88 -0.78 -15.65 8.49
C LEU A 88 -1.64 -16.72 9.16
N GLN A 89 -2.40 -17.49 8.37
CA GLN A 89 -3.19 -18.63 8.87
C GLN A 89 -2.33 -19.81 9.31
N ALA A 90 -1.15 -20.01 8.70
CA ALA A 90 -0.25 -21.12 9.01
C ALA A 90 0.67 -20.85 10.22
N ASP A 91 0.90 -19.59 10.60
CA ASP A 91 1.99 -19.21 11.50
C ASP A 91 1.77 -19.50 13.01
N HIS A 92 0.66 -20.13 13.41
CA HIS A 92 0.32 -20.57 14.79
C HIS A 92 0.46 -19.51 15.92
N ARG A 93 0.86 -18.27 15.63
CA ARG A 93 0.80 -17.16 16.57
C ARG A 93 -0.66 -16.78 16.80
N PRO A 94 -1.00 -16.16 17.95
CA PRO A 94 -2.25 -15.42 18.07
C PRO A 94 -2.23 -14.33 16.99
N PHE A 95 -2.87 -14.61 15.88
CA PHE A 95 -2.99 -13.69 14.77
C PHE A 95 -4.00 -12.60 15.17
N ASP A 96 -3.78 -11.38 14.70
CA ASP A 96 -4.82 -10.38 14.76
C ASP A 96 -5.96 -10.82 13.84
N LEU A 97 -7.04 -11.35 14.45
CA LEU A 97 -8.26 -11.75 13.76
C LEU A 97 -8.82 -10.61 12.89
N THR A 98 -8.52 -9.36 13.23
CA THR A 98 -8.89 -8.16 12.47
C THR A 98 -8.13 -8.10 11.15
N THR A 99 -6.83 -8.35 11.15
CA THR A 99 -5.99 -8.37 9.95
C THR A 99 -6.42 -9.50 9.02
N VAL A 100 -6.52 -10.74 9.52
CA VAL A 100 -6.93 -11.90 8.70
C VAL A 100 -8.31 -11.67 8.08
N ARG A 101 -9.27 -11.16 8.86
CA ARG A 101 -10.60 -10.84 8.35
C ARG A 101 -10.59 -9.67 7.37
N GLY A 102 -9.79 -8.65 7.61
CA GLY A 102 -9.62 -7.49 6.73
C GLY A 102 -9.05 -7.91 5.37
N LEU A 103 -8.00 -8.73 5.36
CA LEU A 103 -7.43 -9.29 4.14
C LEU A 103 -8.42 -10.16 3.37
N GLN A 104 -9.24 -10.96 4.06
CA GLN A 104 -10.30 -11.74 3.42
C GLN A 104 -11.36 -10.83 2.76
N ILE A 105 -11.84 -9.81 3.48
CA ILE A 105 -12.80 -8.82 2.95
C ILE A 105 -12.22 -8.10 1.73
N TRP A 106 -10.96 -7.71 1.80
CA TRP A 106 -10.27 -7.05 0.70
C TRP A 106 -10.17 -7.98 -0.52
N LEU A 107 -9.80 -9.25 -0.33
CA LEU A 107 -9.72 -10.25 -1.40
C LEU A 107 -11.07 -10.51 -2.04
N ASP A 108 -12.13 -10.68 -1.25
CA ASP A 108 -13.47 -10.93 -1.76
C ASP A 108 -13.92 -9.76 -2.66
N SER A 109 -13.58 -8.53 -2.27
CA SER A 109 -13.92 -7.30 -3.02
C SER A 109 -13.08 -7.08 -4.29
N HIS A 110 -11.87 -7.66 -4.38
CA HIS A 110 -10.91 -7.44 -5.48
C HIS A 110 -10.53 -8.73 -6.23
N SER A 111 -11.32 -9.80 -6.08
CA SER A 111 -11.07 -11.11 -6.68
C SER A 111 -11.36 -11.20 -8.19
N GLU A 112 -12.09 -10.23 -8.75
CA GLU A 112 -12.53 -10.24 -10.16
C GLU A 112 -11.83 -9.21 -11.07
N THR A 113 -10.99 -8.33 -10.54
CA THR A 113 -10.37 -7.27 -11.34
C THR A 113 -8.86 -7.26 -11.19
N GLN A 114 -8.14 -7.73 -12.21
CA GLN A 114 -7.34 -6.82 -13.07
C GLN A 114 -6.46 -7.57 -14.08
N PRO A 115 -6.36 -7.01 -15.29
CA PRO A 115 -5.08 -6.56 -15.79
C PRO A 115 -5.02 -5.04 -15.67
N MET A 116 -4.31 -4.51 -14.66
CA MET A 116 -3.84 -3.12 -14.69
C MET A 116 -2.62 -3.07 -15.60
N THR A 117 -2.88 -3.13 -16.92
CA THR A 117 -1.90 -2.65 -17.89
C THR A 117 -1.97 -1.13 -17.90
N ALA A 118 -1.00 -0.53 -17.23
CA ALA A 118 -0.16 0.54 -17.74
C ALA A 118 -0.78 1.50 -18.79
N SER A 119 -0.85 2.76 -18.38
CA SER A 119 -0.25 3.90 -19.10
C SER A 119 -0.83 4.33 -20.45
N VAL A 120 -1.43 5.53 -20.41
CA VAL A 120 -1.27 6.64 -21.37
C VAL A 120 -1.57 6.36 -22.84
N ARG A 121 -2.62 7.02 -23.33
CA ARG A 121 -2.58 7.77 -24.59
C ARG A 121 -3.42 9.04 -24.49
#